data_AF-A0A0Q9RYT3-F1
#
_entry.id   AF-A0A0Q9RYT3-F1
#
_cell.length_a   1.000
_cell.length_b   1.000
_cell.length_c   1.000
_cell.angle_alpha   90.00
_cell.angle_beta   90.00
_cell.angle_gamma   90.00
#
_symmetry.space_group_name_H-M   'P 1'
#
loop_
_entity.id
_entity.type
_entity.pdbx_description
1 polymer ?
#
loop_
_entity_poly.entity_id
_entity_poly.type
_entity_poly.pdbx_seq_one_letter_code
_entity_poly.pdbx_strand_id
1 'polypeptide(L)'
;MRNPFKNYKDKLSDLYFHDSEIASVELISNVQFNRKCIVNIDYYNWEGNKENSGVWVWKKLKLTMNFVAHFDWNVPDFINQSFTIYDAEFDLFLDELDVKEQTKKYKYTGYKSPLLNDEVEYLSIKFMLNNFEEGIKSDEGFLYLIGSDINIEWIDEDRRIGQTHIPISGLD
;
A
#
# COMPACT_ATOMS: atom_id res chain seq x y z
N MET A 1 12.22 17.44 -11.14
CA MET A 1 12.62 17.64 -9.73
C MET A 1 11.39 17.33 -8.92
N ARG A 2 11.36 16.24 -8.13
CA ARG A 2 10.16 15.86 -7.36
C ARG A 2 9.80 17.00 -6.40
N ASN A 3 8.52 17.30 -6.30
CA ASN A 3 8.05 18.45 -5.54
C ASN A 3 8.24 18.16 -4.04
N PRO A 4 9.06 18.93 -3.29
CA PRO A 4 9.29 18.70 -1.87
C PRO A 4 8.07 19.03 -0.99
N PHE A 5 6.95 19.44 -1.59
CA PHE A 5 5.74 19.91 -0.90
C PHE A 5 4.55 18.94 -0.93
N LYS A 6 4.56 17.82 -1.68
CA LYS A 6 3.61 16.74 -1.38
C LYS A 6 4.35 15.69 -0.57
N ASN A 7 3.68 15.29 0.49
CA ASN A 7 4.26 14.59 1.61
C ASN A 7 3.46 13.30 1.83
N TYR A 8 3.23 12.55 0.76
CA TYR A 8 2.50 11.28 0.85
C TYR A 8 3.35 10.25 1.58
N LYS A 9 4.66 10.25 1.29
CA LYS A 9 5.61 9.36 1.93
C LYS A 9 5.68 9.59 3.43
N ASP A 10 5.94 10.81 3.94
CA ASP A 10 6.12 10.95 5.39
C ASP A 10 4.80 10.64 6.11
N LYS A 11 3.65 11.08 5.56
CA LYS A 11 2.33 10.72 6.10
C LYS A 11 2.09 9.21 6.22
N LEU A 12 2.55 8.41 5.27
CA LEU A 12 2.40 6.95 5.30
C LEU A 12 3.54 6.29 6.08
N SER A 13 4.73 6.89 6.12
CA SER A 13 5.88 6.38 6.87
C SER A 13 5.70 6.54 8.39
N ASP A 14 4.88 7.51 8.81
CA ASP A 14 4.45 7.68 10.20
C ASP A 14 3.45 6.60 10.66
N LEU A 15 2.94 5.76 9.73
CA LEU A 15 2.01 4.69 10.06
C LEU A 15 2.74 3.35 10.23
N TYR A 16 2.39 2.63 11.29
CA TYR A 16 2.92 1.29 11.55
C TYR A 16 1.96 0.23 11.01
N PHE A 17 2.25 -0.30 9.82
CA PHE A 17 1.37 -1.24 9.12
C PHE A 17 1.46 -2.69 9.60
N HIS A 18 2.43 -3.04 10.46
CA HIS A 18 2.55 -4.40 10.98
C HIS A 18 1.23 -4.87 11.63
N ASP A 19 0.86 -6.12 11.39
CA ASP A 19 -0.41 -6.73 11.81
C ASP A 19 -1.68 -6.10 11.22
N SER A 20 -1.58 -5.08 10.38
CA SER A 20 -2.73 -4.54 9.63
C SER A 20 -3.12 -5.47 8.50
N GLU A 21 -4.38 -5.49 8.07
CA GLU A 21 -4.85 -6.38 7.02
C GLU A 21 -5.30 -5.60 5.77
N ILE A 22 -4.89 -6.07 4.59
CA ILE A 22 -5.48 -5.55 3.34
C ILE A 22 -6.85 -6.19 3.16
N ALA A 23 -7.89 -5.39 3.34
CA ALA A 23 -9.29 -5.83 3.25
C ALA A 23 -9.77 -5.91 1.80
N SER A 24 -9.40 -4.93 0.95
CA SER A 24 -9.68 -4.99 -0.48
C SER A 24 -8.78 -4.07 -1.30
N VAL A 25 -8.66 -4.41 -2.58
CA VAL A 25 -8.04 -3.57 -3.61
C VAL A 25 -9.01 -3.45 -4.78
N GLU A 26 -9.34 -2.22 -5.15
CA GLU A 26 -10.28 -1.93 -6.25
C GLU A 26 -9.60 -1.09 -7.33
N LEU A 27 -9.73 -1.53 -8.59
CA LEU A 27 -9.27 -0.78 -9.76
C LEU A 27 -10.47 -0.23 -10.52
N ILE A 28 -10.73 1.07 -10.36
CA ILE A 28 -11.81 1.78 -11.05
C ILE A 28 -11.26 2.34 -12.36
N SER A 29 -11.80 1.90 -13.49
CA SER A 29 -11.44 2.42 -14.81
C SER A 29 -12.57 3.25 -15.40
N ASN A 30 -12.27 4.51 -15.74
CA ASN A 30 -13.17 5.37 -16.50
C ASN A 30 -12.91 5.17 -18.00
N VAL A 31 -13.92 5.37 -18.84
CA VAL A 31 -13.85 5.22 -20.32
C VAL A 31 -12.79 6.13 -20.98
N GLN A 32 -12.18 7.07 -20.24
CA GLN A 32 -11.40 8.19 -20.75
C GLN A 32 -10.03 8.38 -20.05
N PHE A 33 -9.32 7.32 -19.70
CA PHE A 33 -7.89 7.33 -19.26
C PHE A 33 -7.58 7.49 -17.77
N ASN A 34 -8.54 7.77 -16.89
CA ASN A 34 -8.27 7.78 -15.44
C ASN A 34 -8.54 6.39 -14.85
N ARG A 35 -7.47 5.71 -14.43
CA ARG A 35 -7.55 4.53 -13.56
C ARG A 35 -7.32 4.99 -12.14
N LYS A 36 -8.23 4.67 -11.22
CA LYS A 36 -8.03 4.87 -9.79
C LYS A 36 -7.81 3.51 -9.13
N CYS A 37 -6.85 3.45 -8.23
CA CYS A 37 -6.68 2.33 -7.31
C CYS A 37 -7.15 2.78 -5.93
N ILE A 38 -8.00 1.97 -5.31
CA ILE A 38 -8.42 2.13 -3.92
C ILE A 38 -7.90 0.92 -3.15
N VAL A 39 -7.18 1.16 -2.06
CA VAL A 39 -6.75 0.12 -1.13
C VAL A 39 -7.44 0.39 0.21
N ASN A 40 -8.21 -0.58 0.68
CA ASN A 40 -8.82 -0.53 1.99
C ASN A 40 -8.02 -1.43 2.93
N ILE A 41 -7.57 -0.85 4.04
CA ILE A 41 -6.73 -1.51 5.03
C ILE A 41 -7.48 -1.46 6.37
N ASP A 42 -7.69 -2.62 6.97
CA ASP A 42 -8.03 -2.71 8.38
C ASP A 42 -6.75 -2.49 9.17
N TYR A 43 -6.56 -1.25 9.63
CA TYR A 43 -5.33 -0.78 10.28
C TYR A 43 -5.31 -1.15 11.76
N TYR A 44 -4.26 -1.89 12.14
CA TYR A 44 -4.01 -2.29 13.51
C TYR A 44 -3.43 -1.11 14.31
N ASN A 45 -4.32 -0.34 14.92
CA ASN A 45 -3.99 0.90 15.62
C ASN A 45 -3.38 0.64 17.02
N TRP A 46 -2.15 0.14 17.07
CA TRP A 46 -1.42 -0.15 18.33
C TRP A 46 -1.44 1.05 19.29
N GLU A 47 -1.09 2.23 18.80
CA GLU A 47 -0.91 3.43 19.64
C GLU A 47 -2.19 3.95 20.31
N GLY A 48 -3.35 3.73 19.69
CA GLY A 48 -4.62 4.20 20.23
C GLY A 48 -5.39 3.18 21.06
N ASN A 49 -4.96 1.92 21.06
CA ASN A 49 -5.50 0.90 21.94
C ASN A 49 -4.72 0.95 23.26
N LYS A 50 -5.33 1.52 24.31
CA LYS A 50 -4.72 1.54 25.64
C LYS A 50 -4.43 0.10 26.09
N GLU A 51 -3.20 -0.13 26.56
CA GLU A 51 -2.82 -1.35 27.27
C GLU A 51 -3.88 -1.61 28.37
N ASN A 52 -4.40 -2.84 28.43
CA ASN A 52 -5.40 -3.34 29.38
C ASN A 52 -6.90 -3.25 29.02
N SER A 53 -7.29 -2.84 27.81
CA SER A 53 -8.73 -2.82 27.44
C SER A 53 -9.32 -4.19 27.06
N GLY A 54 -8.50 -5.22 26.81
CA GLY A 54 -8.94 -6.56 26.37
C GLY A 54 -9.69 -6.60 25.03
N VAL A 55 -10.01 -5.43 24.48
CA VAL A 55 -10.82 -5.19 23.29
C VAL A 55 -10.10 -4.14 22.48
N TRP A 56 -9.60 -4.54 21.31
CA TRP A 56 -8.89 -3.68 20.40
C TRP A 56 -9.81 -3.21 19.29
N VAL A 57 -9.84 -1.90 19.08
CA VAL A 57 -10.60 -1.26 18.01
C VAL A 57 -9.64 -0.95 16.88
N TRP A 58 -9.89 -1.59 15.74
CA TRP A 58 -9.16 -1.33 14.51
C TRP A 58 -9.72 -0.07 13.85
N LYS A 59 -8.89 0.63 13.07
CA LYS A 59 -9.34 1.74 12.23
C LYS A 59 -9.37 1.29 10.79
N LYS A 60 -10.25 1.85 9.97
CA LYS A 60 -10.21 1.62 8.52
C LYS A 60 -9.43 2.75 7.86
N LEU A 61 -8.37 2.39 7.14
CA LEU A 61 -7.58 3.30 6.34
C LEU A 61 -7.89 3.07 4.87
N LYS A 62 -8.29 4.12 4.16
CA LYS A 62 -8.55 4.09 2.73
C LYS A 62 -7.50 4.92 2.01
N LEU A 63 -6.76 4.27 1.13
CA LEU A 63 -5.81 4.91 0.22
C LEU A 63 -6.46 5.00 -1.16
N THR A 64 -6.55 6.20 -1.73
CA THR A 64 -7.03 6.40 -3.10
C THR A 64 -5.93 7.05 -3.93
N MET A 65 -5.58 6.47 -5.08
CA MET A 65 -4.51 6.97 -5.94
C MET A 65 -4.89 6.90 -7.42
N ASN A 66 -4.41 7.85 -8.22
CA ASN A 66 -4.39 7.72 -9.67
C ASN A 66 -3.37 6.66 -10.06
N PHE A 67 -3.83 5.52 -10.58
CA PHE A 67 -3.03 4.33 -10.82
C PHE A 67 -2.26 4.44 -12.14
N VAL A 68 -0.95 4.20 -12.08
CA VAL A 68 -0.03 4.46 -13.19
C VAL A 68 0.11 3.28 -14.16
N ALA A 69 0.36 2.06 -13.66
CA ALA A 69 0.28 0.79 -14.42
C ALA A 69 0.91 -0.40 -13.70
N HIS A 70 1.80 -0.17 -12.73
CA HIS A 70 2.60 -1.23 -12.10
C HIS A 70 1.89 -1.78 -10.87
N PHE A 71 0.93 -2.67 -11.11
CA PHE A 71 0.35 -3.51 -10.07
C PHE A 71 1.02 -4.87 -10.18
N ASP A 72 1.92 -5.17 -9.26
CA ASP A 72 2.54 -6.49 -9.15
C ASP A 72 2.15 -7.10 -7.82
N TRP A 73 1.76 -8.37 -7.85
CA TRP A 73 1.33 -9.08 -6.66
C TRP A 73 1.72 -10.56 -6.74
N ASN A 74 2.20 -11.09 -5.63
CA ASN A 74 2.43 -12.53 -5.49
C ASN A 74 1.55 -13.04 -4.37
N VAL A 75 0.25 -13.21 -4.64
CA VAL A 75 -0.70 -13.53 -3.57
C VAL A 75 -1.72 -14.56 -4.08
N PRO A 76 -1.77 -15.76 -3.48
CA PRO A 76 -2.56 -16.87 -4.02
C PRO A 76 -4.06 -16.60 -4.09
N ASP A 77 -4.65 -15.70 -3.29
CA ASP A 77 -6.09 -15.39 -3.38
C ASP A 77 -6.58 -14.13 -2.59
N PHE A 78 -6.46 -12.92 -3.15
CA PHE A 78 -7.12 -11.71 -2.59
C PHE A 78 -8.64 -11.70 -2.70
N ILE A 79 -9.22 -12.61 -3.47
CA ILE A 79 -10.67 -12.65 -3.68
C ILE A 79 -11.34 -13.33 -2.49
N ASN A 80 -10.66 -14.32 -1.88
CA ASN A 80 -11.26 -15.16 -0.84
C ASN A 80 -10.66 -14.97 0.57
N GLN A 81 -9.53 -14.27 0.76
CA GLN A 81 -8.88 -14.11 2.07
C GLN A 81 -8.24 -12.71 2.26
N SER A 82 -8.26 -12.22 3.51
CA SER A 82 -7.48 -11.03 3.91
C SER A 82 -6.02 -11.42 4.15
N PHE A 83 -5.11 -10.47 3.94
CA PHE A 83 -3.67 -10.69 4.17
C PHE A 83 -3.10 -9.69 5.16
N THR A 84 -2.36 -10.22 6.13
CA THR A 84 -1.66 -9.42 7.12
C THR A 84 -0.40 -8.81 6.52
N ILE A 85 -0.24 -7.51 6.69
CA ILE A 85 0.93 -6.74 6.34
C ILE A 85 1.96 -6.96 7.45
N TYR A 86 3.16 -7.41 7.10
CA TYR A 86 4.26 -7.50 8.05
C TYR A 86 5.25 -6.34 7.88
N ASP A 87 5.38 -5.77 6.68
CA ASP A 87 6.24 -4.63 6.39
C ASP A 87 5.70 -3.80 5.21
N ALA A 88 6.13 -2.53 5.12
CA ALA A 88 5.79 -1.62 4.03
C ALA A 88 7.03 -0.83 3.59
N GLU A 89 7.35 -0.92 2.30
CA GLU A 89 8.47 -0.21 1.66
C GLU A 89 7.94 0.88 0.72
N PHE A 90 8.63 2.03 0.69
CA PHE A 90 8.26 3.20 -0.11
C PHE A 90 9.36 3.60 -1.10
N ASP A 91 8.97 4.23 -2.22
CA ASP A 91 9.84 4.74 -3.28
C ASP A 91 10.69 3.70 -4.03
N LEU A 92 10.39 2.42 -3.88
CA LEU A 92 11.02 1.36 -4.67
C LEU A 92 10.90 1.63 -6.16
N PHE A 93 12.00 1.42 -6.89
CA PHE A 93 12.10 1.46 -8.36
C PHE A 93 11.61 2.73 -9.08
N LEU A 94 11.16 3.77 -8.36
CA LEU A 94 10.70 5.02 -8.99
C LEU A 94 11.83 5.73 -9.72
N ASP A 95 13.03 5.79 -9.13
CA ASP A 95 14.19 6.43 -9.75
C ASP A 95 14.62 5.70 -11.03
N GLU A 96 14.58 4.37 -11.02
CA GLU A 96 14.86 3.58 -12.22
C GLU A 96 13.81 3.78 -13.32
N LEU A 97 12.54 3.91 -12.93
CA LEU A 97 11.45 4.22 -13.84
C LEU A 97 11.62 5.61 -14.45
N ASP A 98 11.98 6.61 -13.64
CA ASP A 98 12.29 7.97 -14.07
C ASP A 98 13.42 7.96 -15.11
N VAL A 99 14.53 7.27 -14.83
CA VAL A 99 15.67 7.16 -15.76
C VAL A 99 15.25 6.51 -17.08
N LYS A 100 14.46 5.43 -17.03
CA LYS A 100 13.92 4.76 -18.22
C LYS A 100 13.03 5.70 -19.06
N GLU A 101 12.15 6.45 -18.42
CA GLU A 101 11.25 7.39 -19.11
C GLU A 101 12.00 8.59 -19.72
N GLN A 102 13.01 9.13 -19.01
CA GLN A 102 13.88 10.19 -19.55
C GLN A 102 14.69 9.69 -20.75
N THR A 103 15.18 8.44 -20.70
CA THR A 103 15.91 7.82 -21.81
C THR A 103 15.02 7.71 -23.05
N LYS A 104 13.73 7.35 -22.89
CA LYS A 104 12.75 7.32 -24.00
C LYS A 104 12.45 8.72 -24.52
N LYS A 105 12.25 9.72 -23.64
CA LYS A 105 12.05 11.13 -24.04
C LYS A 105 13.20 11.63 -24.91
N TYR A 106 14.44 11.33 -24.53
CA TYR A 106 15.62 11.72 -25.30
C TYR A 106 15.72 10.98 -26.65
N LYS A 107 15.42 9.67 -26.66
CA LYS A 107 15.55 8.83 -27.85
C LYS A 107 14.46 9.09 -28.91
N TYR A 108 13.26 9.46 -28.49
CA TYR A 108 12.09 9.56 -29.36
C TYR A 108 11.49 10.97 -29.32
N THR A 109 11.72 11.76 -30.37
CA THR A 109 11.15 13.11 -30.51
C THR A 109 9.63 13.09 -30.42
N GLY A 110 9.07 13.88 -29.50
CA GLY A 110 7.62 13.95 -29.28
C GLY A 110 7.05 12.86 -28.36
N TYR A 111 7.89 12.02 -27.76
CA TYR A 111 7.46 11.05 -26.76
C TYR A 111 6.80 11.74 -25.57
N LYS A 112 5.57 11.31 -25.27
CA LYS A 112 4.86 11.62 -24.03
C LYS A 112 4.82 10.36 -23.21
N SER A 113 5.29 10.43 -21.97
CA SER A 113 5.21 9.29 -21.08
C SER A 113 3.74 8.94 -20.84
N PRO A 114 3.35 7.67 -21.04
CA PRO A 114 2.01 7.22 -20.65
C PRO A 114 1.89 6.95 -19.15
N LEU A 115 3.01 7.03 -18.41
CA LEU A 115 3.11 6.66 -17.00
C LEU A 115 3.35 7.86 -16.09
N LEU A 116 4.30 8.73 -16.47
CA LEU A 116 4.83 9.78 -15.61
C LEU A 116 4.63 11.17 -16.23
N ASN A 117 4.07 12.08 -15.45
CA ASN A 117 3.94 13.48 -15.78
C ASN A 117 4.92 14.29 -14.92
N ASP A 118 5.69 15.18 -15.55
CA ASP A 118 6.78 15.92 -14.91
C ASP A 118 6.31 16.87 -13.78
N GLU A 119 5.00 17.16 -13.72
CA GLU A 119 4.37 18.03 -12.70
C GLU A 119 3.62 17.27 -11.60
N VAL A 120 3.62 15.93 -11.68
CA VAL A 120 2.89 15.07 -10.76
C VAL A 120 3.87 14.34 -9.85
N GLU A 121 3.54 14.26 -8.57
CA GLU A 121 4.29 13.48 -7.61
C GLU A 121 3.72 12.07 -7.54
N TYR A 122 4.63 11.10 -7.61
CA TYR A 122 4.35 9.68 -7.57
C TYR A 122 4.93 9.08 -6.31
N LEU A 123 4.25 8.08 -5.78
CA LEU A 123 4.75 7.22 -4.72
C LEU A 123 4.58 5.78 -5.18
N SER A 124 5.58 4.97 -4.87
CA SER A 124 5.47 3.53 -4.94
C SER A 124 5.37 2.98 -3.52
N ILE A 125 4.47 2.03 -3.34
CA ILE A 125 4.18 1.39 -2.06
C ILE A 125 4.23 -0.11 -2.30
N LYS A 126 5.09 -0.80 -1.55
CA LYS A 126 5.12 -2.26 -1.52
C LYS A 126 4.75 -2.74 -0.13
N PHE A 127 3.57 -3.34 -0.01
CA PHE A 127 3.20 -4.06 1.20
C PHE A 127 3.72 -5.48 1.09
N MET A 128 4.49 -5.90 2.09
CA MET A 128 4.89 -7.28 2.24
C MET A 128 3.88 -8.01 3.13
N LEU A 129 3.44 -9.18 2.67
CA LEU A 129 2.27 -9.88 3.18
C LEU A 129 2.66 -11.24 3.75
N ASN A 130 2.13 -11.56 4.91
CA ASN A 130 2.32 -12.87 5.52
C ASN A 130 1.23 -13.81 4.99
N ASN A 131 1.62 -14.81 4.20
CA ASN A 131 0.68 -15.77 3.63
C ASN A 131 1.22 -17.20 3.50
N PHE A 132 2.20 -17.55 4.32
CA PHE A 132 2.79 -18.89 4.29
C PHE A 132 2.78 -19.46 5.69
N GLU A 133 2.35 -20.72 5.80
CA GLU A 133 2.79 -21.57 6.90
C GLU A 133 4.31 -21.40 7.05
N GLU A 134 4.76 -21.12 8.28
CA GLU A 134 6.17 -20.87 8.60
C GLU A 134 7.10 -21.85 7.85
N GLY A 135 7.91 -21.38 6.90
CA GLY A 135 8.93 -22.25 6.30
C GLY A 135 9.46 -21.94 4.90
N ILE A 136 8.77 -21.15 4.06
CA ILE A 136 9.22 -20.91 2.68
C ILE A 136 9.73 -19.47 2.54
N LYS A 137 11.02 -19.28 2.83
CA LYS A 137 11.75 -17.98 2.80
C LYS A 137 11.87 -17.32 1.41
N SER A 138 11.30 -17.88 0.36
CA SER A 138 11.45 -17.40 -1.02
C SER A 138 10.15 -17.05 -1.73
N ASP A 139 8.99 -17.28 -1.10
CA ASP A 139 7.68 -17.08 -1.73
C ASP A 139 6.87 -15.94 -1.09
N GLU A 140 7.49 -15.05 -0.31
CA GLU A 140 6.77 -13.99 0.41
C GLU A 140 5.79 -13.22 -0.49
N GLY A 141 4.55 -13.08 0.01
CA GLY A 141 3.52 -12.40 -0.71
C GLY A 141 3.74 -10.90 -0.67
N PHE A 142 3.37 -10.20 -1.74
CA PHE A 142 3.46 -8.75 -1.74
C PHE A 142 2.37 -8.11 -2.59
N LEU A 143 2.07 -6.85 -2.28
CA LEU A 143 1.26 -5.95 -3.09
C LEU A 143 2.09 -4.72 -3.43
N TYR A 144 2.45 -4.55 -4.69
CA TYR A 144 3.23 -3.42 -5.17
C TYR A 144 2.38 -2.50 -6.05
N LEU A 145 2.33 -1.22 -5.66
CA LEU A 145 1.51 -0.19 -6.27
C LEU A 145 2.35 1.01 -6.64
N ILE A 146 2.06 1.63 -7.79
CA ILE A 146 2.58 2.95 -8.16
C ILE A 146 1.41 3.85 -8.52
N GLY A 147 1.33 4.99 -7.83
CA GLY A 147 0.25 5.95 -8.01
C GLY A 147 0.65 7.39 -7.79
N SER A 148 -0.26 8.29 -8.13
CA SER A 148 -0.16 9.74 -7.89
C SER A 148 -1.42 10.28 -7.24
N ASP A 149 -1.36 11.53 -6.77
CA ASP A 149 -2.48 12.23 -6.10
C ASP A 149 -3.13 11.38 -5.00
N ILE A 150 -2.28 10.89 -4.09
CA ILE A 150 -2.68 9.96 -3.05
C ILE A 150 -3.50 10.69 -1.99
N ASN A 151 -4.73 10.22 -1.80
CA ASN A 151 -5.59 10.60 -0.69
C ASN A 151 -5.55 9.51 0.39
N ILE A 152 -5.36 9.93 1.63
CA ILE A 152 -5.29 9.08 2.83
C ILE A 152 -6.46 9.46 3.72
N GLU A 153 -7.40 8.55 3.91
CA GLU A 153 -8.66 8.80 4.63
C GLU A 153 -8.86 7.76 5.72
N TRP A 154 -9.19 8.21 6.94
CA TRP A 154 -9.64 7.33 8.02
C TRP A 154 -11.16 7.23 7.98
N ILE A 155 -11.67 6.00 7.94
CA ILE A 155 -13.10 5.72 7.94
C ILE A 155 -13.52 5.32 9.36
N ASP A 156 -14.49 6.04 9.90
CA ASP A 156 -14.99 5.87 11.27
C ASP A 156 -16.05 4.77 11.41
N GLU A 157 -16.61 4.30 10.30
CA GLU A 157 -17.66 3.29 10.22
C GLU A 157 -17.09 1.85 10.09
N ASP A 158 -17.88 0.84 10.47
CA ASP A 158 -17.57 -0.59 10.29
C ASP A 158 -16.22 -1.05 10.85
N ARG A 159 -15.84 -0.55 12.02
CA ARG A 159 -14.58 -0.90 12.68
C ARG A 159 -14.59 -2.34 13.18
N ARG A 160 -13.55 -3.10 12.84
CA ARG A 160 -13.33 -4.43 13.42
C ARG A 160 -13.00 -4.28 14.91
N ILE A 161 -13.67 -5.09 15.72
CA ILE A 161 -13.41 -5.21 17.16
C ILE A 161 -12.89 -6.63 17.39
N GLY A 162 -11.69 -6.75 17.93
CA GLY A 162 -11.03 -8.03 18.17
C GLY A 162 -10.39 -8.12 19.56
N GLN A 163 -10.02 -9.34 19.97
CA GLN A 163 -9.16 -9.55 21.14
C GLN A 163 -7.69 -9.31 20.76
N THR A 164 -6.88 -8.94 21.74
CA THR A 164 -5.43 -8.82 21.58
C THR A 164 -4.87 -10.14 21.03
N HIS A 165 -4.02 -10.08 20.00
CA HIS A 165 -3.18 -11.24 19.67
C HIS A 165 -2.22 -11.42 20.86
N ILE A 166 -2.55 -12.30 21.80
CA ILE A 166 -1.62 -12.66 22.87
C ILE A 166 -0.64 -13.64 22.23
N PRO A 167 0.65 -13.28 22.04
CA PRO A 167 1.64 -14.30 21.71
C PRO A 167 1.65 -15.32 22.85
N ILE A 168 1.56 -16.61 22.52
CA ILE A 168 1.73 -17.69 23.50
C ILE A 168 3.14 -17.53 24.06
N SER A 169 3.24 -16.93 25.24
CA SER A 169 4.46 -16.85 26.02
C SER A 169 4.49 -18.09 26.90
N GLY A 170 5.40 -19.02 26.58
CA GLY A 170 5.75 -20.15 27.42
C GLY A 170 4.87 -21.38 27.22
N LEU A 171 5.28 -22.26 26.31
CA LEU A 171 5.19 -23.69 26.61
C LEU A 171 6.23 -23.96 27.70
N ASP A 172 5.76 -24.29 28.90
CA ASP A 172 6.56 -25.00 29.91
C ASP A 172 6.99 -26.38 29.39
#